data_AF-A0A959SQV2-F1
#
_entry.id   AF-A0A959SQV2-F1
#
_cell.length_a   1.000
_cell.length_b   1.000
_cell.length_c   1.000
_cell.angle_alpha   90.00
_cell.angle_beta   90.00
_cell.angle_gamma   90.00
#
_symmetry.space_group_name_H-M   'P 1'
#
loop_
_entity.id
_entity.type
_entity.pdbx_description
1 polymer ?
#
loop_
_entity_poly.entity_id
_entity_poly.type
_entity_poly.pdbx_seq_one_letter_code
_entity_poly.pdbx_strand_id
1 'polypeptide(L)'
;LGLMPAYGQSRKTLEKKRDALDAQIKQTSALIEKARSEQRSTQQQVQLLEAQIRQRQELINTMNAEVGRMDQAIQDSRDSIRLLEGNLEELRAAYARMVQFAYMNRNAYDRLSYIFAAESFAQAFRRSRYLDQLAQQRRQQAELIGQAQVSLAAKVESLEATRKERASLLDRQMGEARKLTDDKKGQQTALADLRHEEGRLTKTLKKQEAQRRELAAAIRKAIEAEIAKSRATTPKTPGATTSAKAEFSMTPEAR
;
A
#
# COMPACT_ATOMS: atom_id res chain seq x y z
N LEU A 1 57.68 39.33 -26.43
CA LEU A 1 56.90 39.33 -25.17
C LEU A 1 55.99 38.10 -25.16
N GLY A 2 56.15 37.03 -24.40
CA GLY A 2 57.24 36.51 -23.57
C GLY A 2 56.94 35.01 -23.46
N LEU A 3 57.83 34.15 -23.96
CA LEU A 3 57.75 32.71 -23.75
C LEU A 3 58.06 32.46 -22.27
N MET A 4 57.04 32.19 -21.45
CA MET A 4 57.28 31.59 -20.14
C MET A 4 57.73 30.14 -20.37
N PRO A 5 58.93 29.74 -19.91
CA PRO A 5 59.32 28.35 -19.94
C PRO A 5 58.37 27.59 -19.00
N ALA A 6 57.71 26.55 -19.51
CA ALA A 6 56.95 25.62 -18.71
C ALA A 6 57.91 24.91 -17.76
N TYR A 7 58.10 25.47 -16.56
CA TYR A 7 58.76 24.78 -15.45
C TYR A 7 57.96 23.53 -15.16
N GLY A 8 58.46 22.39 -15.64
CA GLY A 8 57.93 21.08 -15.31
C GLY A 8 57.82 20.96 -13.80
N GLN A 9 56.63 20.61 -13.30
CA GLN A 9 56.43 20.29 -11.90
C GLN A 9 57.50 19.30 -11.45
N SER A 10 58.21 19.60 -10.37
CA SER A 10 59.31 18.73 -9.92
C SER A 10 58.76 17.34 -9.63
N ARG A 11 59.49 16.29 -10.00
CA ARG A 11 59.09 14.88 -9.81
C ARG A 11 58.49 14.62 -8.42
N LYS A 12 59.11 15.19 -7.38
CA LYS A 12 58.67 15.11 -5.97
C LYS A 12 57.27 15.69 -5.73
N THR A 13 56.85 16.72 -6.46
CA THR A 13 55.49 17.29 -6.38
C THR A 13 54.44 16.42 -7.09
N LEU A 14 54.81 15.77 -8.20
CA LEU A 14 53.93 14.83 -8.90
C LEU A 14 53.74 13.53 -8.09
N GLU A 15 54.80 13.05 -7.44
CA GLU A 15 54.76 11.90 -6.52
C GLU A 15 53.86 12.19 -5.31
N LYS A 16 53.99 13.37 -4.67
CA LYS A 16 53.08 13.78 -3.58
C LYS A 16 51.61 13.87 -4.02
N LYS A 17 51.35 14.37 -5.23
CA LYS A 17 49.99 14.42 -5.80
C LYS A 17 49.44 13.02 -6.06
N ARG A 18 50.29 12.08 -6.49
CA ARG A 18 49.91 10.67 -6.70
C ARG A 18 49.50 10.05 -5.38
N ASP A 19 50.31 10.22 -4.34
CA ASP A 19 50.05 9.62 -3.03
C ASP A 19 48.76 10.18 -2.41
N ALA A 20 48.51 11.50 -2.56
CA ALA A 20 47.25 12.11 -2.15
C ALA A 20 46.04 11.59 -2.94
N LEU A 21 46.18 11.42 -4.26
CA LEU A 21 45.11 10.90 -5.11
C LEU A 21 44.82 9.41 -4.84
N ASP A 22 45.85 8.60 -4.58
CA ASP A 22 45.71 7.20 -4.19
C ASP A 22 45.01 7.08 -2.81
N ALA A 23 45.29 7.98 -1.87
CA ALA A 23 44.57 8.05 -0.60
C ALA A 23 43.08 8.41 -0.80
N GLN A 24 42.78 9.39 -1.66
CA GLN A 24 41.40 9.76 -2.00
C GLN A 24 40.65 8.61 -2.69
N ILE A 25 41.31 7.86 -3.58
CA ILE A 25 40.71 6.68 -4.22
C ILE A 25 40.43 5.59 -3.18
N LYS A 26 41.37 5.30 -2.27
CA LYS A 26 41.14 4.33 -1.18
C LYS A 26 39.95 4.72 -0.32
N GLN A 27 39.85 5.99 0.06
CA GLN A 27 38.70 6.51 0.81
C GLN A 27 37.40 6.37 0.02
N THR A 28 37.40 6.71 -1.27
CA THR A 28 36.22 6.60 -2.15
C THR A 28 35.79 5.13 -2.33
N SER A 29 36.74 4.21 -2.47
CA SER A 29 36.46 2.77 -2.52
C SER A 29 35.89 2.24 -1.21
N ALA A 30 36.41 2.68 -0.05
CA ALA A 30 35.85 2.32 1.25
C ALA A 30 34.41 2.86 1.42
N LEU A 31 34.15 4.09 0.94
CA LEU A 31 32.80 4.66 0.90
C LEU A 31 31.86 3.87 -0.03
N ILE A 32 32.35 3.37 -1.17
CA ILE A 32 31.58 2.51 -2.07
C ILE A 32 31.21 1.19 -1.40
N GLU A 33 32.15 0.54 -0.71
CA GLU A 33 31.86 -0.72 0.00
C GLU A 33 30.86 -0.50 1.15
N LYS A 34 30.98 0.60 1.88
CA LYS A 34 29.98 0.99 2.89
C LYS A 34 28.62 1.26 2.25
N ALA A 35 28.55 2.02 1.17
CA ALA A 35 27.32 2.30 0.43
C ALA A 35 26.69 1.04 -0.16
N ARG A 36 27.48 0.04 -0.60
CA ARG A 36 26.98 -1.28 -1.04
C ARG A 36 26.34 -2.07 0.09
N SER A 37 26.92 -2.04 1.29
CA SER A 37 26.35 -2.68 2.47
C SER A 37 25.03 -2.02 2.88
N GLU A 38 25.00 -0.69 2.91
CA GLU A 38 23.79 0.10 3.17
C GLU A 38 22.74 -0.17 2.09
N GLN A 39 23.14 -0.24 0.81
CA GLN A 39 22.26 -0.56 -0.31
C GLN A 39 21.58 -1.92 -0.15
N ARG A 40 22.29 -2.95 0.31
CA ARG A 40 21.69 -4.27 0.60
C ARG A 40 20.62 -4.17 1.68
N SER A 41 20.90 -3.44 2.76
CA SER A 41 19.93 -3.19 3.83
C SER A 41 18.70 -2.43 3.31
N THR A 42 18.91 -1.35 2.56
CA THR A 42 17.80 -0.58 1.96
C THR A 42 17.02 -1.41 0.94
N GLN A 43 17.67 -2.30 0.18
CA GLN A 43 17.00 -3.19 -0.76
C GLN A 43 16.10 -4.21 -0.03
N GLN A 44 16.54 -4.73 1.10
CA GLN A 44 15.68 -5.55 1.98
C GLN A 44 14.49 -4.73 2.52
N GLN A 45 14.72 -3.47 2.93
CA GLN A 45 13.64 -2.58 3.35
C GLN A 45 12.63 -2.31 2.22
N VAL A 46 13.11 -2.09 0.99
CA VAL A 46 12.25 -1.91 -0.19
C VAL A 46 11.44 -3.18 -0.46
N GLN A 47 12.04 -4.36 -0.37
CA GLN A 47 11.31 -5.63 -0.54
C GLN A 47 10.22 -5.83 0.53
N LEU A 48 10.52 -5.47 1.78
CA LEU A 48 9.53 -5.50 2.87
C LEU A 48 8.39 -4.50 2.59
N LEU A 49 8.73 -3.28 2.17
CA LEU A 49 7.76 -2.25 1.84
C LEU A 49 6.89 -2.64 0.64
N GLU A 50 7.46 -3.31 -0.36
CA GLU A 50 6.71 -3.90 -1.48
C GLU A 50 5.73 -4.97 -1.00
N ALA A 51 6.15 -5.85 -0.08
CA ALA A 51 5.24 -6.83 0.52
C ALA A 51 4.11 -6.15 1.28
N GLN A 52 4.42 -5.12 2.06
CA GLN A 52 3.44 -4.33 2.79
C GLN A 52 2.45 -3.61 1.86
N ILE A 53 2.93 -3.01 0.76
CA ILE A 53 2.09 -2.38 -0.27
C ILE A 53 1.14 -3.40 -0.90
N ARG A 54 1.63 -4.61 -1.24
CA ARG A 54 0.79 -5.68 -1.80
C ARG A 54 -0.30 -6.11 -0.82
N GLN A 55 0.06 -6.38 0.44
CA GLN A 55 -0.88 -6.76 1.49
C GLN A 55 -1.93 -5.66 1.72
N ARG A 56 -1.53 -4.39 1.73
CA ARG A 56 -2.46 -3.28 1.93
C ARG A 56 -3.40 -3.10 0.75
N GLN A 57 -2.93 -3.30 -0.49
CA GLN A 57 -3.79 -3.30 -1.68
C GLN A 57 -4.83 -4.44 -1.63
N GLU A 58 -4.42 -5.63 -1.20
CA GLU A 58 -5.32 -6.77 -1.02
C GLU A 58 -6.36 -6.51 0.07
N LEU A 59 -5.96 -5.90 1.19
CA LEU A 59 -6.86 -5.48 2.25
C LEU A 59 -7.92 -4.48 1.74
N ILE A 60 -7.49 -3.45 0.99
CA ILE A 60 -8.41 -2.46 0.40
C ILE A 60 -9.37 -3.13 -0.59
N ASN A 61 -8.89 -4.07 -1.41
CA ASN A 61 -9.74 -4.83 -2.33
C ASN A 61 -10.77 -5.68 -1.59
N THR A 62 -10.37 -6.30 -0.48
CA THR A 62 -11.27 -7.07 0.39
C THR A 62 -12.34 -6.17 1.02
N MET A 63 -11.94 -5.00 1.54
CA MET A 63 -12.88 -4.00 2.08
C MET A 63 -13.85 -3.51 1.00
N ASN A 64 -13.39 -3.27 -0.23
CA ASN A 64 -14.26 -2.89 -1.35
C ASN A 64 -15.33 -3.97 -1.64
N ALA A 65 -14.93 -5.24 -1.68
CA ALA A 65 -15.86 -6.34 -1.90
C ALA A 65 -16.87 -6.46 -0.74
N GLU A 66 -16.43 -6.24 0.49
CA GLU A 66 -17.30 -6.21 1.66
C GLU A 66 -18.29 -5.04 1.62
N VAL A 67 -17.86 -3.82 1.30
CA VAL A 67 -18.75 -2.67 1.07
C VAL A 67 -19.80 -2.99 0.00
N GLY A 68 -19.39 -3.60 -1.12
CA GLY A 68 -20.31 -4.02 -2.18
C GLY A 68 -21.36 -5.04 -1.71
N ARG A 69 -20.97 -6.03 -0.88
CA ARG A 69 -21.90 -6.98 -0.27
C ARG A 69 -22.87 -6.30 0.69
N MET A 70 -22.39 -5.33 1.48
CA MET A 70 -23.24 -4.55 2.38
C MET A 70 -24.21 -3.66 1.61
N ASP A 71 -23.80 -3.08 0.50
CA ASP A 71 -24.68 -2.31 -0.40
C ASP A 71 -25.83 -3.17 -0.94
N GLN A 72 -25.53 -4.39 -1.37
CA GLN A 72 -26.56 -5.34 -1.80
C GLN A 72 -27.51 -5.68 -0.65
N ALA A 73 -26.97 -6.02 0.54
CA ALA A 73 -27.79 -6.35 1.71
C ALA A 73 -28.68 -5.17 2.17
N ILE A 74 -28.19 -3.93 2.06
CA ILE A 74 -28.94 -2.71 2.32
C ILE A 74 -30.09 -2.57 1.31
N GLN A 75 -29.83 -2.83 0.03
CA GLN A 75 -30.86 -2.76 -1.01
C GLN A 75 -31.95 -3.81 -0.80
N ASP A 76 -31.55 -5.07 -0.57
CA ASP A 76 -32.48 -6.18 -0.30
C ASP A 76 -33.33 -5.91 0.95
N SER A 77 -32.72 -5.31 1.98
CA SER A 77 -33.43 -4.92 3.21
C SER A 77 -34.41 -3.78 2.97
N ARG A 78 -34.06 -2.78 2.16
CA ARG A 78 -34.99 -1.70 1.77
C ARG A 78 -36.18 -2.23 0.99
N ASP A 79 -35.94 -3.13 0.05
CA ASP A 79 -37.02 -3.72 -0.75
C ASP A 79 -37.94 -4.58 0.13
N SER A 80 -37.36 -5.34 1.07
CA SER A 80 -38.13 -6.07 2.10
C SER A 80 -38.97 -5.15 2.98
N ILE A 81 -38.40 -4.02 3.42
CA ILE A 81 -39.10 -3.02 4.24
C ILE A 81 -40.28 -2.43 3.47
N ARG A 82 -40.10 -2.03 2.21
CA ARG A 82 -41.20 -1.51 1.39
C ARG A 82 -42.33 -2.52 1.23
N LEU A 83 -42.00 -3.79 1.03
CA LEU A 83 -43.01 -4.85 0.96
C LEU A 83 -43.78 -5.01 2.28
N LEU A 84 -43.06 -5.01 3.41
CA LEU A 84 -43.69 -5.10 4.74
C LEU A 84 -44.56 -3.88 5.06
N GLU A 85 -44.13 -2.68 4.65
CA GLU A 85 -44.91 -1.44 4.79
C GLU A 85 -46.22 -1.52 4.00
N GLY A 86 -46.16 -1.95 2.73
CA GLY A 86 -47.35 -2.15 1.89
C GLY A 86 -48.31 -3.18 2.48
N ASN A 87 -47.80 -4.35 2.88
CA ASN A 87 -48.62 -5.38 3.54
C ASN A 87 -49.27 -4.87 4.83
N LEU A 88 -48.53 -4.10 5.63
CA LEU A 88 -49.04 -3.51 6.87
C LEU A 88 -50.12 -2.46 6.59
N GLU A 89 -49.98 -1.67 5.53
CA GLU A 89 -51.00 -0.72 5.09
C GLU A 89 -52.29 -1.45 4.67
N GLU A 90 -52.18 -2.52 3.89
CA GLU A 90 -53.33 -3.35 3.49
C GLU A 90 -54.03 -3.98 4.70
N LEU A 91 -53.27 -4.55 5.64
CA LEU A 91 -53.79 -5.14 6.88
C LEU A 91 -54.54 -4.09 7.72
N ARG A 92 -53.97 -2.88 7.85
CA ARG A 92 -54.59 -1.75 8.57
C ARG A 92 -55.85 -1.28 7.88
N ALA A 93 -55.86 -1.15 6.55
CA ALA A 93 -57.03 -0.75 5.78
C ALA A 93 -58.16 -1.78 5.91
N ALA A 94 -57.86 -3.08 5.85
CA ALA A 94 -58.83 -4.14 6.06
C ALA A 94 -59.40 -4.11 7.49
N TYR A 95 -58.54 -3.97 8.50
CA TYR A 95 -58.97 -3.86 9.89
C TYR A 95 -59.83 -2.61 10.14
N ALA A 96 -59.46 -1.46 9.57
CA ALA A 96 -60.23 -0.23 9.67
C ALA A 96 -61.66 -0.40 9.13
N ARG A 97 -61.83 -1.08 7.98
CA ARG A 97 -63.17 -1.42 7.45
C ARG A 97 -63.95 -2.33 8.41
N MET A 98 -63.31 -3.34 8.98
CA MET A 98 -63.95 -4.24 9.96
C MET A 98 -64.40 -3.50 11.24
N VAL A 99 -63.58 -2.57 11.72
CA VAL A 99 -63.86 -1.76 12.92
C VAL A 99 -64.95 -0.74 12.64
N GLN A 100 -64.92 -0.07 11.50
CA GLN A 100 -65.97 0.87 11.09
C GLN A 100 -67.32 0.16 10.98
N PHE A 101 -67.37 -1.01 10.32
CA PHE A 101 -68.57 -1.83 10.25
C PHE A 101 -69.05 -2.24 11.64
N ALA A 102 -68.15 -2.70 12.51
CA ALA A 102 -68.50 -3.07 13.88
C ALA A 102 -69.05 -1.88 14.68
N TYR A 103 -68.50 -0.68 14.48
CA TYR A 103 -68.95 0.55 15.13
C TYR A 103 -70.35 0.95 14.68
N MET A 104 -70.64 0.91 13.38
CA MET A 104 -71.97 1.24 12.85
C MET A 104 -73.05 0.26 13.32
N ASN A 105 -72.67 -1.00 13.58
CA ASN A 105 -73.56 -2.08 14.02
C ASN A 105 -73.41 -2.43 15.52
N ARG A 106 -72.90 -1.50 16.34
CA ARG A 106 -72.53 -1.77 17.74
C ARG A 106 -73.71 -1.83 18.71
N ASN A 107 -74.87 -1.32 18.32
CA ASN A 107 -76.01 -1.21 19.23
C ASN A 107 -76.43 -2.61 19.69
N ALA A 108 -76.62 -2.78 21.00
CA ALA A 108 -77.07 -4.04 21.58
C ALA A 108 -78.43 -4.45 20.99
N TYR A 109 -79.28 -3.48 20.69
CA TYR A 109 -80.54 -3.71 19.99
C TYR A 109 -80.32 -4.23 18.57
N ASP A 110 -79.42 -3.67 17.77
CA ASP A 110 -79.17 -4.12 16.39
C ASP A 110 -78.59 -5.54 16.36
N ARG A 111 -77.69 -5.87 17.31
CA ARG A 111 -77.13 -7.22 17.45
C ARG A 111 -78.17 -8.25 17.87
N LEU A 112 -79.02 -7.92 18.85
CA LEU A 112 -80.09 -8.81 19.31
C LEU A 112 -81.18 -8.94 18.25
N SER A 113 -81.56 -7.84 17.59
CA SER A 113 -82.51 -7.83 16.47
C SER A 113 -82.05 -8.73 15.33
N TYR A 114 -80.76 -8.73 14.99
CA TYR A 114 -80.21 -9.65 13.98
C TYR A 114 -80.36 -11.13 14.39
N ILE A 115 -80.16 -11.46 15.67
CA ILE A 115 -80.32 -12.84 16.15
C ILE A 115 -81.81 -13.23 16.22
N PHE A 116 -82.67 -12.34 16.71
CA PHE A 116 -84.11 -12.58 16.91
C PHE A 116 -84.93 -12.52 15.62
N ALA A 117 -84.45 -11.84 14.56
CA ALA A 117 -85.05 -11.89 13.23
C ALA A 117 -84.77 -13.22 12.48
N ALA A 118 -84.50 -14.30 13.21
CA ALA A 118 -84.25 -15.62 12.63
C ALA A 118 -85.55 -16.41 12.56
N GLU A 119 -85.76 -17.13 11.46
CA GLU A 119 -86.93 -17.99 11.18
C GLU A 119 -86.94 -19.26 12.04
N SER A 120 -85.81 -19.62 12.66
CA SER A 120 -85.69 -20.78 13.54
C SER A 120 -84.58 -20.62 14.58
N PHE A 121 -84.69 -21.37 15.69
CA PHE A 121 -83.65 -21.44 16.71
C PHE A 121 -82.29 -21.86 16.13
N ALA A 122 -82.28 -22.82 15.20
CA ALA A 122 -81.05 -23.26 14.53
C ALA A 122 -80.40 -22.12 13.73
N GLN A 123 -81.18 -21.25 13.08
CA GLN A 123 -80.66 -20.08 12.38
C GLN A 123 -80.16 -19.02 13.37
N ALA A 124 -80.87 -18.75 14.46
CA ALA A 124 -80.42 -17.84 15.52
C ALA A 124 -79.08 -18.27 16.13
N PHE A 125 -78.92 -19.58 16.40
CA PHE A 125 -77.67 -20.16 16.91
C PHE A 125 -76.51 -19.96 15.92
N ARG A 126 -76.73 -20.22 14.62
CA ARG A 126 -75.71 -19.94 13.58
C ARG A 126 -75.34 -18.46 13.50
N ARG A 127 -76.31 -17.55 13.58
CA ARG A 127 -76.07 -16.09 13.60
C ARG A 127 -75.26 -15.66 14.82
N SER A 128 -75.55 -16.19 16.00
CA SER A 128 -74.78 -15.95 17.23
C SER A 128 -73.32 -16.41 17.09
N ARG A 129 -73.12 -17.66 16.65
CA ARG A 129 -71.78 -18.22 16.39
C ARG A 129 -70.98 -17.41 15.38
N TYR A 130 -71.63 -16.93 14.33
CA TYR A 130 -71.00 -16.08 13.31
C TYR A 130 -70.51 -14.75 13.89
N LEU A 131 -71.31 -14.10 14.75
CA LEU A 131 -70.91 -12.85 15.41
C LEU A 131 -69.70 -13.05 16.34
N ASP A 132 -69.65 -14.17 17.06
CA ASP A 132 -68.50 -14.53 17.89
C ASP A 132 -67.25 -14.76 17.04
N GLN A 133 -67.38 -15.48 15.93
CA GLN A 133 -66.28 -15.72 14.98
C GLN A 133 -65.77 -14.40 14.40
N LEU A 134 -66.65 -13.46 14.05
CA LEU A 134 -66.27 -12.15 13.54
C LEU A 134 -65.51 -11.32 14.59
N ALA A 135 -65.94 -11.39 15.86
CA ALA A 135 -65.23 -10.75 16.96
C ALA A 135 -63.83 -11.35 17.19
N GLN A 136 -63.71 -12.68 17.08
CA GLN A 136 -62.43 -13.37 17.16
C GLN A 136 -61.50 -13.00 16.00
N GLN A 137 -62.01 -12.98 14.76
CA GLN A 137 -61.24 -12.56 13.58
C GLN A 137 -60.71 -11.13 13.70
N ARG A 138 -61.50 -10.19 14.24
CA ARG A 138 -61.02 -8.82 14.50
C ARG A 138 -59.85 -8.80 15.49
N ARG A 139 -59.93 -9.57 16.58
CA ARG A 139 -58.82 -9.66 17.55
C ARG A 139 -57.56 -10.22 16.91
N GLN A 140 -57.69 -11.32 16.17
CA GLN A 140 -56.58 -11.91 15.43
C GLN A 140 -55.97 -10.93 14.42
N GLN A 141 -56.78 -10.18 13.69
CA GLN A 141 -56.30 -9.15 12.75
C GLN A 141 -55.49 -8.05 13.46
N ALA A 142 -55.95 -7.61 14.65
CA ALA A 142 -55.22 -6.62 15.45
C ALA A 142 -53.87 -7.17 15.95
N GLU A 143 -53.84 -8.43 16.38
CA GLU A 143 -52.60 -9.12 16.78
C GLU A 143 -51.62 -9.23 15.61
N LEU A 144 -52.10 -9.61 14.42
CA LEU A 144 -51.29 -9.69 13.20
C LEU A 144 -50.70 -8.34 12.81
N ILE A 145 -51.48 -7.26 12.91
CA ILE A 145 -50.98 -5.89 12.68
C ILE A 145 -49.87 -5.55 13.68
N GLY A 146 -50.06 -5.88 14.96
CA GLY A 146 -49.06 -5.65 16.00
C GLY A 146 -47.76 -6.41 15.73
N GLN A 147 -47.86 -7.70 15.37
CA GLN A 147 -46.70 -8.52 15.01
C GLN A 147 -45.96 -7.97 13.78
N ALA A 148 -46.70 -7.56 12.75
CA ALA A 148 -46.14 -6.96 11.54
C ALA A 148 -45.43 -5.63 11.84
N GLN A 149 -45.99 -4.78 12.72
CA GLN A 149 -45.34 -3.55 13.19
C GLN A 149 -44.00 -3.83 13.89
N VAL A 150 -43.97 -4.81 14.80
CA VAL A 150 -42.74 -5.19 15.52
C VAL A 150 -41.69 -5.73 14.55
N SER A 151 -42.09 -6.59 13.61
CA SER A 151 -41.18 -7.14 12.60
C SER A 151 -40.61 -6.04 11.69
N LEU A 152 -41.44 -5.11 11.24
CA LEU A 152 -41.02 -3.97 10.44
C LEU A 152 -40.02 -3.09 11.21
N ALA A 153 -40.32 -2.76 12.46
CA ALA A 153 -39.42 -1.95 13.31
C ALA A 153 -38.04 -2.62 13.48
N ALA A 154 -38.02 -3.93 13.77
CA ALA A 154 -36.78 -4.69 13.88
C ALA A 154 -35.97 -4.69 12.56
N LYS A 155 -36.64 -4.80 11.41
CA LYS A 155 -35.98 -4.77 10.10
C LYS A 155 -35.39 -3.38 9.79
N VAL A 156 -36.09 -2.31 10.15
CA VAL A 156 -35.60 -0.92 10.02
C VAL A 156 -34.38 -0.69 10.92
N GLU A 157 -34.42 -1.16 12.16
CA GLU A 157 -33.28 -1.05 13.09
C GLU A 157 -32.05 -1.81 12.56
N SER A 158 -32.25 -3.05 12.09
CA SER A 158 -31.19 -3.84 11.47
C SER A 158 -30.58 -3.16 10.24
N LEU A 159 -31.41 -2.54 9.38
CA LEU A 159 -30.93 -1.78 8.23
C LEU A 159 -30.04 -0.61 8.67
N GLU A 160 -30.46 0.16 9.68
CA GLU A 160 -29.67 1.28 10.19
C GLU A 160 -28.34 0.83 10.83
N ALA A 161 -28.32 -0.32 11.50
CA ALA A 161 -27.09 -0.94 12.00
C ALA A 161 -26.12 -1.28 10.85
N THR A 162 -26.61 -1.95 9.79
CA THR A 162 -25.80 -2.27 8.61
C THR A 162 -25.26 -1.02 7.91
N ARG A 163 -26.06 0.06 7.82
CA ARG A 163 -25.61 1.33 7.25
C ARG A 163 -24.48 1.98 8.07
N LYS A 164 -24.55 1.91 9.40
CA LYS A 164 -23.49 2.41 10.29
C LYS A 164 -22.21 1.60 10.14
N GLU A 165 -22.33 0.28 10.10
CA GLU A 165 -21.18 -0.61 9.91
C GLU A 165 -20.50 -0.36 8.56
N ARG A 166 -21.28 -0.20 7.49
CA ARG A 166 -20.77 0.19 6.16
C ARG A 166 -20.02 1.52 6.19
N ALA A 167 -20.56 2.53 6.89
CA ALA A 167 -19.89 3.83 7.02
C ALA A 167 -18.55 3.70 7.77
N SER A 168 -18.50 2.91 8.84
CA SER A 168 -17.25 2.61 9.56
C SER A 168 -16.22 1.88 8.68
N LEU A 169 -16.68 0.94 7.84
CA LEU A 169 -15.80 0.22 6.92
C LEU A 169 -15.19 1.15 5.86
N LEU A 170 -15.98 2.08 5.32
CA LEU A 170 -15.48 3.10 4.39
C LEU A 170 -14.43 4.02 5.02
N ASP A 171 -14.62 4.44 6.27
CA ASP A 171 -13.63 5.25 6.98
C ASP A 171 -12.31 4.49 7.18
N ARG A 172 -12.38 3.22 7.59
CA ARG A 172 -11.22 2.32 7.67
C ARG A 172 -10.51 2.18 6.33
N GLN A 173 -11.27 2.01 5.24
CA GLN A 173 -10.72 1.93 3.89
C GLN A 173 -9.99 3.21 3.47
N MET A 174 -10.56 4.38 3.78
CA MET A 174 -9.90 5.67 3.51
C MET A 174 -8.59 5.80 4.29
N GLY A 175 -8.56 5.34 5.54
CA GLY A 175 -7.34 5.26 6.33
C GLY A 175 -6.27 4.38 5.69
N GLU A 176 -6.63 3.20 5.21
CA GLU A 176 -5.70 2.30 4.52
C GLU A 176 -5.22 2.85 3.17
N ALA A 177 -6.08 3.55 2.42
CA ALA A 177 -5.69 4.19 1.16
C ALA A 177 -4.66 5.32 1.36
N ARG A 178 -4.77 6.08 2.46
CA ARG A 178 -3.75 7.08 2.84
C ARG A 178 -2.42 6.41 3.15
N LYS A 179 -2.42 5.39 4.01
CA LYS A 179 -1.20 4.63 4.34
C LYS A 179 -0.57 3.98 3.11
N LEU A 180 -1.37 3.49 2.16
CA LEU A 180 -0.87 2.96 0.88
C LEU A 180 -0.12 4.02 0.07
N THR A 181 -0.63 5.24 0.08
CA THR A 181 -0.01 6.38 -0.62
C THR A 181 1.32 6.73 0.04
N ASP A 182 1.37 6.75 1.37
CA ASP A 182 2.59 7.00 2.14
C ASP A 182 3.63 5.89 1.92
N ASP A 183 3.22 4.62 1.93
CA ASP A 183 4.10 3.48 1.67
C ASP A 183 4.70 3.57 0.26
N LYS A 184 3.88 3.86 -0.77
CA LYS A 184 4.35 4.03 -2.16
C LYS A 184 5.33 5.21 -2.28
N LYS A 185 5.07 6.31 -1.58
CA LYS A 185 5.97 7.46 -1.56
C LYS A 185 7.31 7.10 -0.89
N GLY A 186 7.27 6.42 0.26
CA GLY A 186 8.46 5.93 0.94
C GLY A 186 9.30 5.01 0.05
N GLN A 187 8.64 4.11 -0.69
CA GLN A 187 9.30 3.20 -1.63
C GLN A 187 10.01 3.96 -2.76
N GLN A 188 9.33 4.96 -3.34
CA GLN A 188 9.90 5.79 -4.40
C GLN A 188 11.12 6.57 -3.91
N THR A 189 11.04 7.19 -2.73
CA THR A 189 12.15 7.93 -2.13
C THR A 189 13.35 7.01 -1.88
N ALA A 190 13.15 5.85 -1.24
CA ALA A 190 14.22 4.90 -0.97
C ALA A 190 14.91 4.42 -2.27
N LEU A 191 14.14 4.16 -3.33
CA LEU A 191 14.69 3.81 -4.64
C LEU A 191 15.45 4.96 -5.32
N ALA A 192 15.00 6.20 -5.15
CA ALA A 192 15.66 7.38 -5.69
C ALA A 192 17.00 7.63 -5.00
N ASP A 193 17.02 7.56 -3.66
CA ASP A 193 18.20 7.78 -2.83
C ASP A 193 19.29 6.74 -3.15
N LEU A 194 18.91 5.46 -3.26
CA LEU A 194 19.79 4.38 -3.69
C LEU A 194 20.48 4.67 -5.04
N ARG A 195 19.69 5.08 -6.05
CA ARG A 195 20.20 5.38 -7.40
C ARG A 195 21.12 6.60 -7.40
N HIS A 196 20.80 7.62 -6.60
CA HIS A 196 21.56 8.85 -6.53
C HIS A 196 22.93 8.65 -5.86
N GLU A 197 22.98 7.95 -4.73
CA GLU A 197 24.21 7.62 -3.98
C GLU A 197 25.20 6.82 -4.85
N GLU A 198 24.70 5.76 -5.50
CA GLU A 198 25.49 4.89 -6.37
C GLU A 198 26.05 5.67 -7.58
N GLY A 199 25.21 6.48 -8.22
CA GLY A 199 25.60 7.30 -9.37
C GLY A 199 26.67 8.33 -9.02
N ARG A 200 26.56 9.00 -7.86
CA ARG A 200 27.51 10.01 -7.39
C ARG A 200 28.89 9.43 -7.08
N LEU A 201 28.93 8.32 -6.33
CA LEU A 201 30.19 7.66 -5.97
C LEU A 201 30.89 7.08 -7.21
N THR A 202 30.14 6.46 -8.13
CA THR A 202 30.70 5.89 -9.37
C THR A 202 31.27 6.97 -10.29
N LYS A 203 30.58 8.12 -10.43
CA LYS A 203 31.12 9.28 -11.17
C LYS A 203 32.39 9.84 -10.54
N THR A 204 32.43 9.91 -9.21
CA THR A 204 33.59 10.41 -8.45
C THR A 204 34.80 9.49 -8.64
N LEU A 205 34.59 8.17 -8.51
CA LEU A 205 35.64 7.16 -8.73
C LEU A 205 36.19 7.23 -10.16
N LYS A 206 35.32 7.27 -11.18
CA LYS A 206 35.74 7.38 -12.59
C LYS A 206 36.59 8.63 -12.85
N LYS A 207 36.23 9.76 -12.25
CA LYS A 207 36.99 11.01 -12.36
C LYS A 207 38.36 10.88 -11.70
N GLN A 208 38.44 10.30 -10.50
CA GLN A 208 39.71 10.08 -9.80
C GLN A 208 40.62 9.08 -10.55
N GLU A 209 40.06 8.02 -11.13
CA GLU A 209 40.82 7.07 -11.95
C GLU A 209 41.37 7.70 -13.23
N ALA A 210 40.60 8.56 -13.90
CA ALA A 210 41.07 9.32 -15.06
C ALA A 210 42.24 10.24 -14.67
N GLN A 211 42.08 11.01 -13.59
CA GLN A 211 43.16 11.86 -13.05
C GLN A 211 44.40 11.06 -12.68
N ARG A 212 44.23 9.86 -12.12
CA ARG A 212 45.35 8.96 -11.77
C ARG A 212 46.10 8.49 -12.99
N ARG A 213 45.40 8.15 -14.08
CA ARG A 213 46.02 7.76 -15.36
C ARG A 213 46.79 8.91 -15.99
N GLU A 214 46.21 10.11 -16.00
CA GLU A 214 46.87 11.33 -16.50
C GLU A 214 48.13 11.65 -15.69
N LEU A 215 48.05 11.60 -14.36
CA LEU A 215 49.19 11.87 -13.49
C LEU A 215 50.30 10.82 -13.65
N ALA A 216 49.94 9.54 -13.79
CA ALA A 216 50.90 8.47 -14.06
C ALA A 216 51.60 8.64 -15.42
N ALA A 217 50.89 9.12 -16.45
CA ALA A 217 51.49 9.44 -17.75
C ALA A 217 52.45 10.65 -17.64
N ALA A 218 52.06 11.70 -16.90
CA ALA A 218 52.91 12.87 -16.66
C ALA A 218 54.20 12.51 -15.88
N ILE A 219 54.11 11.63 -14.87
CA ILE A 219 55.27 11.14 -14.13
C ILE A 219 56.21 10.34 -15.05
N ARG A 220 55.69 9.42 -15.87
CA ARG A 220 56.51 8.67 -16.84
C ARG A 220 57.25 9.60 -17.79
N LYS A 221 56.55 10.58 -18.35
CA LYS A 221 57.13 11.58 -19.25
C LYS A 221 58.20 12.43 -18.57
N ALA A 222 58.00 12.79 -17.30
CA ALA A 222 59.01 13.52 -16.51
C ALA A 222 60.26 12.67 -16.24
N ILE A 223 60.10 11.38 -15.92
CA ILE A 223 61.20 10.43 -15.72
C ILE A 223 61.99 10.24 -17.02
N GLU A 224 61.32 10.03 -18.14
CA GLU A 224 61.95 9.89 -19.46
C GLU A 224 62.77 11.14 -19.83
N ALA A 225 62.22 12.34 -19.57
CA ALA A 225 62.92 13.60 -19.81
C ALA A 225 64.15 13.78 -18.90
N GLU A 226 64.09 13.33 -17.65
CA GLU A 226 65.19 13.40 -16.69
C GLU A 226 66.30 12.36 -16.96
N ILE A 227 65.92 11.17 -17.45
CA ILE A 227 66.86 10.16 -17.97
C ILE A 227 67.53 10.66 -19.26
N ALA A 228 66.79 11.31 -20.16
CA ALA A 228 67.34 11.86 -21.40
C ALA A 228 68.34 13.00 -21.12
N LYS A 229 68.04 13.89 -20.16
CA LYS A 229 68.97 14.95 -19.71
C LYS A 229 70.23 14.38 -19.05
N SER A 230 70.11 13.37 -18.20
CA SER A 230 71.27 12.75 -17.53
C SER A 230 72.15 11.90 -18.47
N ARG A 231 71.56 11.28 -19.50
CA ARG A 231 72.30 10.65 -20.62
C ARG A 231 72.98 11.66 -21.55
N ALA A 232 72.46 12.88 -21.66
CA ALA A 232 73.09 13.95 -22.43
C ALA A 232 74.29 14.60 -21.69
N THR A 233 74.36 14.47 -20.36
CA THR A 233 75.45 15.02 -19.52
C THR A 233 76.52 13.99 -19.12
N THR A 234 76.43 12.74 -19.58
CA THR A 234 77.49 11.73 -19.40
C THR A 234 78.34 11.65 -20.69
N PRO A 235 79.66 11.93 -20.65
CA PRO A 235 80.51 11.83 -21.84
C PRO A 235 80.60 10.37 -22.29
N LYS A 236 80.34 10.12 -23.58
CA LYS A 236 80.68 8.84 -24.22
C LYS A 236 82.21 8.74 -24.32
N THR A 237 82.81 7.88 -23.51
CA THR A 237 84.17 7.36 -23.80
C THR A 237 84.01 6.08 -24.64
N PRO A 238 84.60 5.98 -25.84
CA PRO A 238 84.47 4.80 -26.68
C PRO A 238 85.61 3.79 -26.44
N GLY A 239 85.23 2.52 -26.29
CA GLY A 239 86.03 1.36 -26.70
C GLY A 239 86.82 0.61 -25.62
N ALA A 240 86.47 -0.66 -25.39
CA ALA A 240 87.34 -1.82 -25.67
C ALA A 240 86.71 -3.13 -25.16
N THR A 241 86.68 -4.11 -26.05
CA THR A 241 86.26 -5.50 -25.86
C THR A 241 87.32 -6.27 -25.06
N THR A 242 86.93 -7.07 -24.06
CA THR A 242 87.64 -8.32 -23.70
C THR A 242 86.79 -9.25 -22.80
N SER A 243 86.55 -10.44 -23.35
CA SER A 243 86.48 -11.78 -22.76
C SER A 243 86.38 -12.03 -21.24
N ALA A 244 85.55 -13.05 -20.96
CA ALA A 244 85.77 -14.19 -20.04
C ALA A 244 85.21 -14.14 -18.60
N LYS A 245 84.14 -14.93 -18.43
CA LYS A 245 84.07 -16.14 -17.56
C LYS A 245 84.48 -16.00 -16.08
N ALA A 246 83.48 -16.03 -15.20
CA ALA A 246 83.45 -16.70 -13.88
C ALA A 246 81.98 -16.71 -13.42
N GLU A 247 81.24 -17.81 -13.56
CA GLU A 247 81.01 -18.81 -12.49
C GLU A 247 80.46 -18.19 -11.19
N PHE A 248 79.18 -18.40 -10.90
CA PHE A 248 78.79 -19.39 -9.88
C PHE A 248 77.28 -19.66 -9.93
N SER A 249 76.96 -20.93 -10.10
CA SER A 249 75.65 -21.53 -10.01
C SER A 249 75.43 -22.07 -8.59
N MET A 250 74.19 -21.93 -8.08
CA MET A 250 73.59 -22.67 -6.95
C MET A 250 74.23 -22.37 -5.57
N THR A 251 73.49 -22.14 -4.50
CA THR A 251 72.46 -23.02 -3.92
C THR A 251 71.46 -22.27 -2.99
N PRO A 252 70.36 -22.95 -2.58
CA PRO A 252 69.20 -22.41 -1.85
C PRO A 252 69.31 -22.62 -0.31
N GLU A 253 68.19 -22.39 0.41
CA GLU A 253 67.95 -22.45 1.87
C GLU A 253 68.20 -21.13 2.63
N ALA A 254 67.44 -20.73 3.66
CA ALA A 254 66.67 -21.51 4.61
C ALA A 254 65.49 -20.72 5.24
N ARG A 255 64.46 -21.50 5.60
CA ARG A 255 63.47 -21.38 6.71
C ARG A 255 62.63 -20.12 6.89
#